data_AF-A0A359E5B4-F1
#
_entry.id   AF-A0A359E5B4-F1
#
_cell.length_a   1.000
_cell.length_b   1.000
_cell.length_c   1.000
_cell.angle_alpha   90.00
_cell.angle_beta   90.00
_cell.angle_gamma   90.00
#
_symmetry.space_group_name_H-M   'P 1'
#
loop_
_entity.id
_entity.type
_entity.pdbx_description
1 polymer ?
#
loop_
_entity_poly.entity_id
_entity_poly.type
_entity_poly.pdbx_seq_one_letter_code
_entity_poly.pdbx_strand_id
1 'polypeptide(L)' 'MEVIYLLIAFSLLVALIFLGLFFWAVKSGQFDDQYTPSMRILFDNTDSKNQTSNQKNRDE' A
#
# COMPACT_ATOMS: atom_id res chain seq x y z
N MET A 1 20.09 12.68 37.78
CA MET A 1 20.44 11.37 37.17
C MET A 1 19.21 10.51 36.92
N GLU A 2 18.16 10.55 37.75
CA GLU A 2 16.93 9.76 37.53
C GLU A 2 16.20 10.05 36.20
N VAL A 3 16.13 11.32 35.79
CA VAL A 3 15.48 11.74 34.54
C VAL A 3 16.09 11.06 33.31
N ILE A 4 17.39 10.74 33.34
CA ILE A 4 18.08 10.08 32.22
C ILE A 4 17.51 8.67 32.02
N TYR A 5 17.25 7.92 33.10
CA TYR A 5 16.66 6.59 32.99
C TYR A 5 15.23 6.63 32.45
N LEU A 6 14.44 7.63 32.85
CA LEU A 6 13.10 7.86 32.32
C LEU A 6 13.13 8.17 30.82
N LEU A 7 14.05 9.04 30.38
CA LEU A 7 14.23 9.37 28.97
C LEU A 7 14.67 8.17 28.13
N ILE A 8 15.53 7.31 28.66
CA ILE A 8 15.94 6.06 27.98
C ILE A 8 14.76 5.11 27.83
N ALA A 9 13.96 4.91 28.87
CA ALA A 9 12.77 4.05 28.79
C ALA A 9 11.74 4.61 27.78
N PHE A 10 11.54 5.93 27.80
CA PHE A 10 10.63 6.59 26.87
C PHE A 10 11.11 6.50 25.41
N SER A 11 12.40 6.70 25.15
CA SER A 11 12.94 6.59 23.79
C SER A 11 12.86 5.16 23.25
N LEU A 12 13.12 4.15 24.08
CA LEU A 12 12.93 2.75 23.73
C LEU A 12 11.46 2.43 23.44
N LEU A 13 10.52 2.94 24.24
CA LEU A 13 9.09 2.77 24.00
C LEU A 13 8.69 3.35 22.63
N VAL A 14 9.11 4.58 22.33
CA VAL A 14 8.82 5.24 21.05
C VAL A 14 9.44 4.45 19.89
N ALA A 15 10.67 3.97 20.03
CA ALA A 15 11.34 3.16 19.02
C ALA A 15 10.59 1.84 18.73
N LEU A 16 10.10 1.16 19.78
CA LEU A 16 9.31 -0.06 19.63
C LEU A 16 7.96 0.21 18.97
N ILE A 17 7.28 1.31 19.32
CA ILE A 17 6.02 1.72 18.67
C ILE A 17 6.28 1.99 17.19
N PHE A 18 7.31 2.76 16.86
CA PHE A 18 7.67 3.07 15.48
C PHE A 18 7.98 1.80 14.68
N LEU A 19 8.75 0.88 15.26
CA LEU A 19 9.07 -0.41 14.65
C LEU A 19 7.83 -1.28 14.44
N GLY A 20 6.90 -1.31 15.41
CA GLY A 20 5.62 -2.02 15.29
C GLY A 20 4.75 -1.46 14.17
N LEU A 21 4.63 -0.14 14.07
CA LEU A 21 3.92 0.54 12.99
C LEU A 21 4.57 0.27 11.63
N PHE A 22 5.91 0.25 11.57
CA PHE A 22 6.65 -0.09 10.35
C PHE A 22 6.30 -1.49 9.84
N PHE A 23 6.36 -2.51 10.71
CA PHE A 23 5.98 -3.87 10.30
C PHE A 23 4.51 -3.98 9.89
N TRP A 24 3.61 -3.27 10.58
CA TRP A 24 2.20 -3.22 10.20
C TRP A 24 1.99 -2.60 8.81
N ALA A 25 2.65 -1.48 8.51
CA ALA A 25 2.56 -0.80 7.21
C ALA A 25 3.14 -1.65 6.06
N VAL A 26 4.25 -2.36 6.31
CA VAL A 26 4.82 -3.30 5.33
C VAL A 26 3.86 -4.45 5.08
N LYS A 27 3.25 -5.01 6.14
CA LYS A 27 2.28 -6.11 6.00
C LYS A 27 0.96 -5.68 5.38
N SER A 28 0.55 -4.42 5.54
CA SER A 28 -0.72 -3.91 5.00
C SER A 28 -0.68 -3.65 3.49
N GLY A 29 0.41 -3.98 2.79
CA GLY A 29 0.47 -3.87 1.34
C GLY A 29 0.50 -2.42 0.85
N GLN A 30 0.93 -1.45 1.68
CA GLN A 30 1.01 -0.05 1.27
C GLN A 30 1.96 0.15 0.05
N PHE A 31 2.87 -0.79 -0.17
CA PHE A 31 3.82 -0.81 -1.27
C PHE A 31 3.36 -1.64 -2.49
N ASP A 32 2.13 -2.13 -2.48
CA ASP A 32 1.60 -2.97 -3.58
C ASP A 32 1.24 -2.14 -4.83
N ASP A 33 1.05 -0.82 -4.69
CA ASP A 33 0.83 0.07 -5.82
C ASP A 33 2.18 0.43 -6.50
N GLN A 34 2.75 -0.55 -7.20
CA GLN A 34 3.99 -0.41 -7.98
C GLN A 34 3.78 0.34 -9.30
N TYR A 35 2.53 0.57 -9.71
CA TYR A 35 2.20 1.24 -10.96
C TYR A 35 1.79 2.67 -10.71
N THR A 36 2.57 3.61 -11.25
CA THR A 36 2.21 5.01 -11.18
C THR A 36 0.85 5.26 -11.84
N PRO A 37 0.03 6.17 -11.27
CA PRO A 37 -1.31 6.46 -11.79
C PRO A 37 -1.31 6.83 -13.28
N SER A 38 -0.24 7.49 -13.75
CA SER A 38 -0.05 7.88 -15.15
C SER A 38 0.15 6.71 -16.11
N MET A 39 0.65 5.55 -15.65
CA MET A 39 0.79 4.36 -16.48
C MET A 39 -0.49 3.53 -16.51
N ARG A 40 -1.22 3.48 -15.38
CA ARG A 40 -2.50 2.75 -15.28
C ARG A 40 -3.50 3.20 -16.33
N ILE A 41 -3.64 4.52 -16.54
CA ILE A 41 -4.58 5.09 -17.52
C ILE A 41 -4.22 4.74 -18.98
N LEU A 42 -2.95 4.47 -19.30
CA LEU A 42 -2.54 4.10 -20.65
C LEU A 42 -2.94 2.66 -20.99
N PHE A 43 -2.98 1.78 -20.00
CA PHE A 43 -3.28 0.35 -20.18
C PHE A 43 -4.75 -0.01 -19.88
N ASP A 44 -5.42 0.71 -18.97
CA ASP A 44 -6.87 0.51 -18.64
C ASP A 44 -7.79 0.64 -19.87
N ASN A 45 -7.41 1.47 -20.83
CA ASN A 45 -8.15 1.67 -22.07
C ASN A 45 -8.02 0.51 -23.07
N THR A 46 -7.07 -0.40 -22.86
CA THR A 46 -6.83 -1.55 -23.76
C THR A 46 -7.71 -2.75 -23.39
N ASP A 47 -7.92 -2.99 -22.09
CA ASP A 47 -8.67 -4.16 -21.61
C ASP A 47 -10.19 -3.97 -21.71
N SER A 48 -10.67 -2.73 -21.55
CA SER A 48 -12.10 -2.41 -21.63
C SER A 48 -12.71 -2.68 -23.02
N LYS A 49 -11.90 -2.64 -24.09
CA LYS A 49 -12.34 -2.88 -25.47
C LYS A 49 -12.55 -4.38 -25.78
N ASN A 50 -11.89 -5.26 -25.05
CA ASN A 50 -11.99 -6.72 -25.25
C ASN A 50 -13.16 -7.37 -24.48
N GLN A 51 -13.69 -6.70 -23.46
CA GLN A 51 -14.85 -7.20 -22.71
C GLN A 51 -16.19 -6.85 -23.38
N THR A 52 -16.29 -5.68 -24.02
CA THR A 52 -17.51 -5.24 -24.71
C THR A 52 -17.77 -6.01 -26.02
N SER A 53 -16.73 -6.53 -26.67
CA SER A 53 -16.87 -7.33 -27.90
C SER A 53 -17.32 -8.77 -27.64
N ASN A 54 -17.06 -9.31 -26.44
CA ASN A 54 -17.39 -10.70 -26.09
C ASN A 54 -18.79 -10.86 -25.48
N GLN A 55 -19.38 -9.78 -24.97
CA GLN A 55 -20.76 -9.77 -24.46
C GLN A 55 -21.78 -9.52 -25.57
N LYS A 56 -21.43 -8.76 -26.61
CA LYS A 56 -22.34 -8.46 -27.72
C LYS A 56 -22.66 -9.68 -28.63
N ASN A 57 -21.80 -10.70 -28.64
CA ASN A 57 -21.96 -11.89 -29.49
C ASN A 57 -22.66 -13.08 -28.79
N ARG A 58 -23.18 -12.93 -27.57
CA ARG A 58 -23.96 -13.98 -26.89
C ARG A 58 -25.46 -13.71 -26.84
N ASP A 59 -25.88 -12.53 -27.28
CA ASP A 59 -27.27 -12.08 -27.29
C ASP A 59 -27.83 -11.88 -28.73
N GLU A 60 -27.11 -12.34 -29.76
CA GLU A 60 -27.59 -12.50 -31.15
C GLU A 60 -27.69 -13.99 -31.50
#